data_AF-A0A914Y7E1-F1
#
_entry.id   AF-A0A914Y7E1-F1
#
_cell.length_a   1.000
_cell.length_b   1.000
_cell.length_c   1.000
_cell.angle_alpha   90.00
_cell.angle_beta   90.00
_cell.angle_gamma   90.00
#
_symmetry.space_group_name_H-M   'P 1'
#
loop_
_entity.id
_entity.type
_entity.pdbx_description
1 polymer ?
#
loop_
_entity_poly.entity_id
_entity_poly.type
_entity_poly.pdbx_seq_one_letter_code
_entity_poly.pdbx_strand_id
1 'polypeptide(L)' 'MTHLNRMRERFTDVHTLRVTGGPAHSDVWMQMLADVSGLRIELPQVEETGCFGAALAARVGTGGLSQLQRSPT' A
#
# COMPACT_ATOMS: atom_id res chain seq x y z
N MET A 1 -18.65 3.94 4.79
CA MET A 1 -18.52 3.84 3.32
C MET A 1 -18.05 5.12 2.61
N THR A 2 -18.05 6.29 3.26
CA THR A 2 -17.73 7.58 2.61
C THR A 2 -16.35 7.65 1.95
N HIS A 3 -15.30 7.11 2.59
CA HIS A 3 -13.94 7.15 2.04
C HIS A 3 -13.77 6.23 0.83
N LEU A 4 -14.26 4.99 0.92
CA LEU A 4 -14.18 4.03 -0.18
C LEU A 4 -14.94 4.51 -1.42
N ASN A 5 -16.14 5.07 -1.25
CA ASN A 5 -16.91 5.61 -2.39
C ASN A 5 -16.19 6.77 -3.08
N ARG A 6 -15.62 7.71 -2.31
CA ARG A 6 -14.80 8.80 -2.89
C ARG A 6 -13.56 8.29 -3.61
N MET A 7 -12.92 7.24 -3.09
CA MET A 7 -11.78 6.62 -3.77
C MET A 7 -12.20 6.00 -5.10
N ARG A 8 -13.35 5.33 -5.18
CA ARG A 8 -13.87 4.76 -6.43
C ARG A 8 -14.23 5.82 -7.47
N GLU A 9 -14.78 6.95 -7.04
CA GLU A 9 -15.06 8.07 -7.93
C GLU A 9 -13.77 8.71 -8.49
N ARG A 10 -12.72 8.80 -7.65
CA ARG A 10 -11.45 9.44 -8.04
C ARG A 10 -10.53 8.51 -8.85
N PHE A 11 -10.54 7.22 -8.53
CA PHE A 11 -9.70 6.20 -9.12
C PHE A 11 -10.59 5.16 -9.80
N THR A 12 -11.03 5.46 -11.02
CA THR A 12 -12.03 4.67 -11.74
C THR A 12 -11.50 3.33 -12.26
N ASP A 13 -10.17 3.19 -12.40
CA ASP A 13 -9.49 2.00 -12.91
C ASP A 13 -8.57 1.39 -11.83
N VAL A 14 -9.09 1.23 -10.61
CA VAL A 14 -8.38 0.61 -9.49
C VAL A 14 -8.78 -0.86 -9.35
N HIS A 15 -7.79 -1.73 -9.22
CA HIS A 15 -8.02 -3.17 -9.02
C HIS A 15 -7.45 -3.70 -7.70
N THR A 16 -6.57 -2.93 -7.06
CA THR A 16 -5.80 -3.36 -5.88
C THR A 16 -5.77 -2.27 -4.82
N LEU A 17 -5.97 -2.68 -3.56
CA LEU A 17 -5.67 -1.89 -2.36
C LEU A 17 -4.44 -2.46 -1.67
N ARG A 18 -3.44 -1.60 -1.43
CA ARG A 18 -2.32 -1.93 -0.55
C ARG A 18 -2.56 -1.41 0.84
N VAL A 19 -2.44 -2.29 1.83
CA VAL A 19 -2.77 -1.98 3.23
C VAL A 19 -1.52 -2.12 4.08
N THR A 20 -1.28 -1.13 4.94
CA THR A 20 -0.12 -1.07 5.82
C THR A 20 -0.57 -0.71 7.25
N GLY A 21 0.27 -0.98 8.25
CA GLY A 21 -0.01 -0.67 9.66
C GLY A 21 -0.80 -1.77 10.38
N GLY A 22 -1.15 -1.54 11.64
CA GLY A 22 -1.67 -2.57 12.56
C GLY A 22 -2.76 -3.52 12.02
N PRO A 23 -3.78 -3.05 11.27
CA PRO A 23 -4.82 -3.93 10.74
C PRO A 23 -4.33 -4.93 9.67
N ALA A 24 -3.16 -4.69 9.05
CA ALA A 24 -2.57 -5.60 8.07
C ALA A 24 -2.16 -6.96 8.66
N HIS A 25 -2.05 -7.07 9.99
CA HIS A 25 -1.72 -8.33 10.68
C HIS A 25 -2.94 -9.25 10.93
N SER A 26 -4.14 -8.84 10.50
CA SER A 26 -5.37 -9.63 10.68
C SER A 26 -5.90 -10.11 9.34
N ASP A 27 -5.72 -11.40 9.07
CA ASP A 27 -6.21 -12.04 7.85
C ASP A 27 -7.73 -11.90 7.69
N VAL A 28 -8.47 -12.05 8.80
CA VAL A 28 -9.93 -11.91 8.81
C VAL A 28 -10.35 -10.48 8.45
N TRP A 29 -9.62 -9.47 8.97
CA TRP A 29 -9.87 -8.08 8.63
C TRP A 29 -9.54 -7.78 7.16
N MET A 30 -8.45 -8.36 6.62
CA MET A 30 -8.11 -8.23 5.20
C MET A 30 -9.16 -8.87 4.30
N GLN A 31 -9.71 -10.02 4.68
CA GLN A 31 -10.78 -10.66 3.92
C GLN A 31 -12.07 -9.82 3.96
N MET A 32 -12.47 -9.32 5.13
CA MET A 32 -13.62 -8.42 5.23
C MET A 32 -13.44 -7.17 4.36
N LEU A 33 -12.23 -6.59 4.34
CA LEU A 33 -11.94 -5.43 3.50
C LEU A 33 -11.98 -5.79 2.00
N ALA A 34 -11.49 -6.96 1.60
CA ALA A 34 -11.59 -7.48 0.24
C ALA A 34 -13.06 -7.62 -0.19
N ASP A 35 -13.88 -8.26 0.65
CA ASP A 35 -15.30 -8.51 0.38
C ASP A 35 -16.09 -7.21 0.24
N VAL A 36 -15.85 -6.25 1.15
CA VAL A 36 -16.55 -4.96 1.15
C VAL A 36 -16.09 -4.04 0.02
N SER A 37 -14.80 -4.07 -0.34
CA SER A 37 -14.26 -3.21 -1.39
C SER A 37 -14.43 -3.77 -2.80
N GLY A 38 -14.52 -5.10 -2.92
CA GLY A 38 -14.45 -5.83 -4.19
C GLY A 38 -13.08 -5.70 -4.88
N LEU A 39 -12.03 -5.31 -4.15
CA LEU A 39 -10.68 -5.08 -4.67
C LEU A 39 -9.72 -6.14 -4.11
N ARG A 40 -8.68 -6.45 -4.89
CA ARG A 40 -7.58 -7.30 -4.39
C ARG A 40 -6.85 -6.58 -3.27
N ILE A 41 -6.63 -7.25 -2.14
CA ILE A 41 -5.82 -6.73 -1.05
C ILE A 41 -4.40 -7.25 -1.19
N GLU A 42 -3.41 -6.35 -1.16
CA GLU A 42 -1.98 -6.67 -1.16
C GLU A 42 -1.33 -6.13 0.12
N LEU A 43 -0.49 -6.95 0.75
CA LEU A 43 0.30 -6.56 1.91
C LEU A 43 1.76 -6.31 1.49
N PRO A 44 2.39 -5.24 1.98
CA PRO A 44 3.80 -5.00 1.72
C PRO A 44 4.67 -6.08 2.38
N GLN A 45 5.79 -6.43 1.73
CA GLN A 45 6.79 -7.36 2.27
C GLN A 45 7.61 -6.76 3.44
N VAL A 46 7.45 -5.47 3.72
CA VAL A 46 8.20 -4.74 4.75
C VAL A 46 7.20 -4.23 5.78
N GLU A 47 7.43 -4.57 7.05
CA GLU A 47 6.57 -4.12 8.16
C GLU A 47 6.69 -2.60 8.37
N GLU A 48 7.93 -2.11 8.45
CA GLU A 48 8.27 -0.69 8.69
C GLU A 48 8.27 0.14 7.40
N THR A 49 7.18 0.09 6.64
CA THR A 49 7.05 0.77 5.32
C THR A 49 7.41 2.26 5.35
N GLY A 50 7.07 2.98 6.43
CA GLY A 50 7.38 4.39 6.59
C GLY A 50 8.89 4.66 6.72
N CYS A 51 9.56 3.93 7.62
CA CYS A 51 11.01 4.04 7.82
C CYS A 51 11.78 3.61 6.57
N PHE A 52 11.34 2.54 5.92
CA PHE A 52 11.93 2.07 4.67
C PHE A 52 11.81 3.11 3.55
N GLY A 53 10.64 3.76 3.41
CA GLY A 53 10.46 4.86 2.45
C GLY A 53 11.38 6.04 2.71
N ALA A 54 11.57 6.42 3.98
CA ALA A 54 12.49 7.50 4.36
C ALA A 54 13.96 7.16 4.04
N ALA A 55 14.38 5.92 4.34
CA ALA A 55 15.72 5.45 4.01
C ALA A 55 15.97 5.41 2.50
N LEU A 56 14.98 4.97 1.71
CA LEU A 56 15.06 5.00 0.25
C LEU A 56 15.19 6.43 -0.28
N ALA A 57 14.38 7.37 0.23
CA ALA A 57 14.46 8.77 -0.15
C ALA A 57 15.83 9.39 0.16
N ALA A 58 16.38 9.12 1.35
CA ALA A 58 17.73 9.56 1.73
C ALA A 58 18.82 8.97 0.82
N ARG A 59 18.69 7.71 0.43
CA ARG A 59 19.64 7.04 -0.46
C ARG A 59 19.61 7.60 -1.88
N VAL A 60 18.43 7.96 -2.39
CA VAL A 60 18.30 8.67 -3.68
C VAL A 60 18.89 10.07 -3.58
N GLY A 61 18.60 10.82 -2.52
CA GLY A 61 19.11 12.18 -2.31
C GLY A 61 20.63 12.27 -2.16
N THR A 62 21.28 11.21 -1.65
CA THR A 62 22.75 11.11 -1.52
C THR A 62 23.44 10.53 -2.76
N GLY A 63 22.71 10.25 -3.84
CA GLY A 63 23.25 9.69 -5.08
C GLY A 63 23.58 8.20 -5.02
N GLY A 64 23.25 7.51 -3.92
CA GLY A 64 23.47 6.08 -3.73
C GLY A 64 22.45 5.16 -4.42
N LEU A 65 21.45 5.74 -5.08
CA LEU A 65 20.47 5.05 -5.92
C LEU A 65 19.99 6.01 -7.01
N SER A 66 20.04 5.58 -8.28
CA SER A 66 19.69 6.43 -9.43
C SER A 66 18.19 6.68 -9.59
N GLN A 67 17.35 5.82 -9.01
CA GLN A 67 15.89 5.91 -9.08
C GLN A 67 15.22 5.13 -7.95
N LEU A 68 14.08 5.59 -7.47
CA LEU A 68 13.23 4.81 -6.56
C LEU A 68 12.71 3.58 -7.32
N GLN A 69 13.30 2.42 -7.08
CA GLN A 69 12.78 1.18 -7.64
C GLN A 69 11.49 0.79 -6.92
N ARG A 70 10.50 0.39 -7.71
CA ARG A 70 9.26 -0.17 -7.18
C ARG A 70 9.61 -1.53 -6.56
N SER A 71 9.21 -1.75 -5.30
CA SER A 71 9.31 -3.09 -4.71
C SER A 71 8.52 -4.07 -5.59
N PRO A 72 9.07 -5.23 -5.95
CA PRO A 72 8.28 -6.29 -6.56
C PRO A 72 7.16 -6.67 -5.60
N THR A 73 5.95 -6.79 -6.15
CA THR A 73 4.72 -7.23 -5.49
C THR A 73 4.77 -8.68 -5.08
#